data_AF-A0A0F9CLR9-F1
#
_entry.id   AF-A0A0F9CLR9-F1
#
_cell.length_a   1.000
_cell.length_b   1.000
_cell.length_c   1.000
_cell.angle_alpha   90.00
_cell.angle_beta   90.00
_cell.angle_gamma   90.00
#
_symmetry.space_group_name_H-M   'P 1'
#
loop_
_entity.id
_entity.type
_entity.pdbx_description
1 polymer ?
#
loop_
_entity_poly.entity_id
_entity_poly.type
_entity_poly.pdbx_seq_one_letter_code
_entity_poly.pdbx_strand_id
1 'polypeptide(L)'
;LVMGSIESDWYSTGNSHLVWSKIGDVDCTPDENNEAGFMKVPFEGFVYVVKELGDFVVAYCEGGILALRPVTSPAPTFAVKELSSVGIHSDYAVDGDKNNHVFVDSSGYLWRIDKNLNMVRLDYQEFMTPMAATYIVVNHDPSTNDFYIGNGVKSYLLSDQGLTEISESVLSLAEPYLGLWVDLDDSEARITTDLIDMGYRGFKGTEVIEAGFAGGGTVEVALDWRMKSDDALSRTNWVEVNDQGIATNKVSGTEFRVAIRGSDYTSFEIDYLKLRYKMSDIRSIRGIYAPPPRGQ
;
A
#
# COMPACT_ATOMS: atom_id res chain seq x y z
N LEU A 1 -22.86 7.48 -18.65
CA LEU A 1 -22.10 6.32 -18.15
C LEU A 1 -20.80 6.24 -18.94
N VAL A 2 -19.69 5.81 -18.35
CA VAL A 2 -18.41 5.58 -19.06
C VAL A 2 -17.96 4.15 -18.79
N MET A 3 -17.52 3.45 -19.83
CA MET A 3 -17.03 2.07 -19.75
C MET A 3 -15.70 1.95 -20.50
N GLY A 4 -14.93 0.91 -20.18
CA GLY A 4 -13.68 0.56 -20.85
C GLY A 4 -13.78 -0.78 -21.56
N SER A 5 -12.91 -1.01 -22.54
CA SER A 5 -12.69 -2.32 -23.19
C SER A 5 -13.94 -2.94 -23.83
N ILE A 6 -14.84 -2.13 -24.40
CA ILE A 6 -16.03 -2.62 -25.11
C ILE A 6 -15.69 -2.94 -26.57
N GLU A 7 -15.86 -4.21 -26.94
CA GLU A 7 -15.75 -4.67 -28.33
C GLU A 7 -17.03 -4.34 -29.10
N SER A 8 -16.88 -3.77 -30.29
CA SER A 8 -17.98 -3.51 -31.23
C SER A 8 -17.52 -3.72 -32.66
N ASP A 9 -18.39 -4.32 -33.48
CA ASP A 9 -18.20 -4.48 -34.92
C ASP A 9 -18.17 -3.11 -35.64
N TRP A 10 -18.74 -2.08 -35.01
CA TRP A 10 -18.80 -0.72 -35.51
C TRP A 10 -17.58 0.10 -35.02
N TYR A 11 -16.86 0.75 -35.93
CA TYR A 11 -15.62 1.53 -35.69
C TYR A 11 -14.40 0.78 -35.11
N SER A 12 -14.45 -0.55 -35.00
CA SER A 12 -13.33 -1.35 -34.49
C SER A 12 -12.90 -0.95 -33.06
N THR A 13 -13.87 -0.64 -32.19
CA THR A 13 -13.56 -0.47 -30.76
C THR A 13 -13.10 -1.80 -30.18
N GLY A 14 -12.21 -1.73 -29.20
CA GLY A 14 -11.63 -2.89 -28.54
C GLY A 14 -10.99 -2.50 -27.23
N ASN A 15 -10.10 -3.35 -26.73
CA ASN A 15 -9.52 -3.29 -25.38
C ASN A 15 -8.92 -1.94 -24.95
N SER A 16 -8.41 -1.15 -25.89
CA SER A 16 -7.82 0.18 -25.64
C SER A 16 -8.81 1.34 -25.83
N HIS A 17 -10.11 1.12 -25.74
CA HIS A 17 -11.12 2.16 -25.93
C HIS A 17 -11.91 2.45 -24.65
N LEU A 18 -12.17 3.73 -24.45
CA LEU A 18 -13.20 4.24 -23.57
C LEU A 18 -14.44 4.53 -24.40
N VAL A 19 -15.60 4.16 -23.90
CA VAL A 19 -16.90 4.45 -24.49
C VAL A 19 -17.79 5.13 -23.46
N TRP A 20 -18.68 6.00 -23.91
CA TRP A 20 -19.66 6.63 -23.02
C TRP A 20 -21.04 6.70 -23.64
N SER A 21 -22.04 6.50 -22.79
CA SER A 21 -23.44 6.40 -23.18
C SER A 21 -24.03 7.74 -23.62
N LYS A 22 -25.19 7.64 -24.27
CA LYS A 22 -26.08 8.75 -24.54
C LYS A 22 -26.59 9.36 -23.22
N ILE A 23 -26.96 10.64 -23.25
CA ILE A 23 -27.50 11.32 -22.08
C ILE A 23 -28.81 10.65 -21.66
N GLY A 24 -28.84 10.08 -20.45
CA GLY A 24 -30.01 9.39 -19.91
C GLY A 24 -30.16 7.93 -20.35
N ASP A 25 -29.18 7.38 -21.06
CA ASP A 25 -29.14 5.98 -21.49
C ASP A 25 -28.01 5.20 -20.81
N VAL A 26 -28.20 3.90 -20.64
CA VAL A 26 -27.20 2.94 -20.15
C VAL A 26 -26.45 2.28 -21.32
N ASP A 27 -27.03 2.29 -22.51
CA ASP A 27 -26.37 1.75 -23.70
C ASP A 27 -25.16 2.63 -24.10
N CYS A 28 -23.98 2.02 -24.06
CA CYS A 28 -22.70 2.61 -24.44
C CYS A 28 -22.24 2.16 -25.84
N THR A 29 -23.05 1.39 -26.58
CA THR A 29 -22.69 0.88 -27.91
C THR A 29 -22.60 2.05 -28.88
N PRO A 30 -21.44 2.31 -29.51
CA PRO A 30 -21.33 3.36 -30.51
C PRO A 30 -22.22 3.05 -31.71
N ASP A 31 -23.02 4.02 -32.16
CA ASP A 31 -23.91 3.88 -33.30
C ASP A 31 -23.73 5.03 -34.31
N GLU A 32 -24.53 5.04 -35.38
CA GLU A 32 -24.51 6.07 -36.41
C GLU A 32 -25.12 7.42 -35.96
N ASN A 33 -25.81 7.45 -34.81
CA ASN A 33 -26.52 8.64 -34.34
C ASN A 33 -25.58 9.66 -33.68
N ASN A 34 -24.31 9.31 -33.43
CA ASN A 34 -23.30 10.17 -32.79
C ASN A 34 -23.76 10.72 -31.43
N GLU A 35 -24.61 9.96 -30.74
CA GLU A 35 -25.15 10.29 -29.42
C GLU A 35 -24.32 9.65 -28.30
N ALA A 36 -23.70 8.50 -28.58
CA ALA A 36 -22.68 7.87 -27.76
C ALA A 36 -21.30 8.17 -28.38
N GLY A 37 -20.29 8.33 -27.54
CA GLY A 37 -18.93 8.63 -28.01
C GLY A 37 -17.93 7.58 -27.56
N PHE A 38 -16.81 7.55 -28.25
CA PHE A 38 -15.69 6.68 -27.91
C PHE A 38 -14.37 7.38 -28.15
N MET A 39 -13.33 6.89 -27.49
CA MET A 39 -11.98 7.39 -27.66
C MET A 39 -10.99 6.26 -27.40
N LYS A 40 -9.97 6.17 -28.26
CA LYS A 40 -8.82 5.31 -28.00
C LYS A 40 -7.93 5.94 -26.93
N VAL A 41 -7.59 5.19 -25.88
CA VAL A 41 -6.60 5.63 -24.88
C VAL A 41 -5.21 5.74 -25.53
N PRO A 42 -4.32 6.63 -25.05
CA PRO A 42 -2.99 6.78 -25.63
C PRO A 42 -2.05 5.61 -25.28
N PHE A 43 -2.51 4.64 -24.49
CA PHE A 43 -1.74 3.51 -24.01
C PHE A 43 -2.10 2.23 -24.78
N GLU A 44 -1.16 1.30 -24.84
CA GLU A 44 -1.44 -0.07 -25.25
C GLU A 44 -2.09 -0.85 -24.09
N GLY A 45 -2.83 -1.91 -24.44
CA GLY A 45 -3.46 -2.80 -23.46
C GLY A 45 -4.93 -2.49 -23.17
N PHE A 46 -5.40 -3.04 -22.06
CA PHE A 46 -6.80 -2.95 -21.63
C PHE A 46 -7.09 -1.69 -20.81
N VAL A 47 -8.31 -1.17 -20.95
CA VAL A 47 -8.92 -0.33 -19.91
C VAL A 47 -9.54 -1.28 -18.89
N TYR A 48 -8.87 -1.44 -17.75
CA TYR A 48 -9.27 -2.39 -16.73
C TYR A 48 -10.53 -1.96 -15.98
N VAL A 49 -10.56 -0.72 -15.51
CA VAL A 49 -11.68 -0.23 -14.71
C VAL A 49 -11.84 1.28 -14.83
N VAL A 50 -13.09 1.73 -14.72
CA VAL A 50 -13.47 3.14 -14.79
C VAL A 50 -14.25 3.47 -13.53
N LYS A 51 -13.83 4.50 -12.78
CA LYS A 51 -14.46 4.92 -11.51
C LYS A 51 -14.67 6.43 -11.45
N GLU A 52 -15.75 6.87 -10.80
CA GLU A 52 -16.00 8.30 -10.54
C GLU A 52 -15.09 8.82 -9.42
N LEU A 53 -14.47 9.98 -9.61
CA LEU A 53 -13.63 10.65 -8.61
C LEU A 53 -13.88 12.16 -8.65
N GLY A 54 -14.65 12.67 -7.71
CA GLY A 54 -15.10 14.07 -7.70
C GLY A 54 -15.91 14.42 -8.95
N ASP A 55 -15.44 15.44 -9.67
CA ASP A 55 -16.01 15.89 -10.94
C ASP A 55 -15.40 15.16 -12.16
N PHE A 56 -14.60 14.14 -11.92
CA PHE A 56 -13.89 13.38 -12.93
C PHE A 56 -14.37 11.94 -13.00
N VAL A 57 -14.11 11.31 -14.13
CA VAL A 57 -14.13 9.86 -14.30
C VAL A 57 -12.70 9.42 -14.55
N VAL A 58 -12.17 8.52 -13.73
CA VAL A 58 -10.79 8.02 -13.87
C VAL A 58 -10.83 6.67 -14.55
N ALA A 59 -10.08 6.56 -15.64
CA ALA A 59 -9.84 5.31 -16.34
C ALA A 59 -8.48 4.76 -15.92
N TYR A 60 -8.49 3.58 -15.33
CA TYR A 60 -7.30 2.83 -14.98
C TYR A 60 -7.05 1.78 -16.04
N CYS A 61 -5.90 1.87 -16.70
CA CYS A 61 -5.52 1.03 -17.82
C CYS A 61 -4.28 0.20 -17.46
N GLU A 62 -3.94 -0.75 -18.32
CA GLU A 62 -2.70 -1.54 -18.22
C GLU A 62 -1.44 -0.68 -18.41
N GLY A 63 -1.47 0.25 -19.35
CA GLY A 63 -0.33 1.12 -19.68
C GLY A 63 -0.34 2.52 -19.09
N GLY A 64 -1.37 2.91 -18.32
CA GLY A 64 -1.45 4.25 -17.75
C GLY A 64 -2.79 4.58 -17.08
N ILE A 65 -2.92 5.82 -16.61
CA ILE A 65 -4.12 6.31 -15.91
C ILE A 65 -4.53 7.67 -16.50
N LEU A 66 -5.82 7.80 -16.82
CA LEU A 66 -6.41 9.01 -17.36
C LEU A 66 -7.53 9.53 -16.45
N ALA A 67 -7.66 10.85 -16.35
CA ALA A 67 -8.86 11.51 -15.87
C ALA A 67 -9.64 12.13 -17.02
N LEU A 68 -10.94 11.87 -17.04
CA LEU A 68 -11.91 12.41 -17.97
C LEU A 68 -12.75 13.44 -17.24
N ARG A 69 -12.87 14.65 -17.79
CA ARG A 69 -13.77 15.69 -17.28
C ARG A 69 -14.86 15.96 -18.31
N PRO A 70 -16.15 15.85 -17.98
CA PRO A 70 -17.21 16.17 -18.93
C PRO A 70 -17.14 17.64 -19.35
N VAL A 71 -17.30 17.90 -20.64
CA VAL A 71 -17.35 19.25 -21.23
C VAL A 71 -18.54 19.35 -22.17
N THR A 72 -19.16 20.53 -22.24
CA THR A 72 -20.38 20.78 -23.04
C THR A 72 -20.12 21.62 -24.30
N SER A 73 -18.91 22.16 -24.46
CA SER A 73 -18.54 23.06 -25.56
C SER A 73 -17.15 22.71 -26.09
N PRO A 74 -16.93 22.69 -27.43
CA PRO A 74 -17.87 23.05 -28.50
C PRO A 74 -18.98 22.00 -28.74
N ALA A 75 -18.82 20.79 -28.24
CA ALA A 75 -19.84 19.73 -28.22
C ALA A 75 -19.71 18.92 -26.91
N PRO A 76 -20.79 18.24 -26.46
CA PRO A 76 -20.73 17.31 -25.34
C PRO A 76 -19.68 16.21 -25.56
N THR A 77 -18.65 16.17 -24.71
CA THR A 77 -17.57 15.18 -24.76
C THR A 77 -16.80 15.14 -23.43
N PHE A 78 -15.65 14.48 -23.40
CA PHE A 78 -14.73 14.48 -22.27
C PHE A 78 -13.40 15.17 -22.64
N ALA A 79 -12.99 16.12 -21.80
CA ALA A 79 -11.60 16.55 -21.78
C ALA A 79 -10.77 15.48 -21.08
N VAL A 80 -9.59 15.19 -21.62
CA VAL A 80 -8.71 14.13 -21.13
C VAL A 80 -7.48 14.74 -20.49
N LYS A 81 -7.09 14.21 -19.33
CA LYS A 81 -5.83 14.51 -18.67
C LYS A 81 -5.13 13.20 -18.34
N GLU A 82 -3.92 13.03 -18.87
CA GLU A 82 -3.05 11.94 -18.43
C GLU A 82 -2.57 12.21 -16.99
N LEU A 83 -2.69 11.20 -16.14
CA LEU A 83 -2.26 11.25 -14.74
C LEU A 83 -0.95 10.47 -14.53
N SER A 84 -0.81 9.34 -15.20
CA SER A 84 0.34 8.45 -15.08
C SER A 84 0.55 7.69 -16.39
N SER A 85 1.81 7.49 -16.76
CA SER A 85 2.25 6.62 -17.85
C SER A 85 2.55 5.17 -17.38
N VAL A 86 2.17 4.85 -16.14
CA VAL A 86 2.24 3.52 -15.54
C VAL A 86 0.82 3.14 -15.13
N GLY A 87 0.34 1.99 -15.60
CA GLY A 87 -1.00 1.48 -15.33
C GLY A 87 -1.12 0.74 -14.00
N ILE A 88 -2.28 0.15 -13.77
CA ILE A 88 -2.56 -0.64 -12.56
C ILE A 88 -2.24 -2.12 -12.75
N HIS A 89 -2.00 -2.82 -11.65
CA HIS A 89 -1.60 -4.22 -11.65
C HIS A 89 -2.67 -5.17 -12.22
N SER A 90 -3.94 -4.94 -11.92
CA SER A 90 -5.09 -5.72 -12.35
C SER A 90 -6.37 -4.87 -12.33
N ASP A 91 -7.48 -5.39 -12.86
CA ASP A 91 -8.82 -4.80 -12.78
C ASP A 91 -9.38 -4.68 -11.35
N TYR A 92 -8.85 -5.45 -10.42
CA TYR A 92 -9.20 -5.38 -8.99
C TYR A 92 -8.19 -4.58 -8.16
N ALA A 93 -7.09 -4.11 -8.77
CA ALA A 93 -6.01 -3.42 -8.05
C ALA A 93 -6.32 -1.95 -7.75
N VAL A 94 -7.60 -1.55 -7.76
CA VAL A 94 -8.05 -0.21 -7.40
C VAL A 94 -9.45 -0.24 -6.81
N ASP A 95 -9.64 0.53 -5.76
CA ASP A 95 -10.98 0.82 -5.24
C ASP A 95 -11.03 2.19 -4.56
N GLY A 96 -12.23 2.60 -4.18
CA GLY A 96 -12.47 3.85 -3.45
C GLY A 96 -13.81 4.49 -3.78
N ASP A 97 -13.94 5.73 -3.36
CA ASP A 97 -15.15 6.54 -3.48
C ASP A 97 -14.92 7.82 -4.29
N LYS A 98 -15.94 8.68 -4.33
CA LYS A 98 -15.88 9.97 -5.02
C LYS A 98 -14.85 10.94 -4.42
N ASN A 99 -14.28 10.67 -3.26
CA ASN A 99 -13.32 11.55 -2.60
C ASN A 99 -11.88 11.09 -2.81
N ASN A 100 -11.66 9.77 -2.84
CA ASN A 100 -10.34 9.19 -2.94
C ASN A 100 -10.38 7.76 -3.47
N HIS A 101 -9.38 7.42 -4.28
CA HIS A 101 -9.10 6.03 -4.66
C HIS A 101 -7.72 5.61 -4.16
N VAL A 102 -7.57 4.33 -3.87
CA VAL A 102 -6.29 3.67 -3.61
C VAL A 102 -6.09 2.59 -4.67
N PHE A 103 -4.86 2.51 -5.18
CA PHE A 103 -4.52 1.51 -6.20
C PHE A 103 -3.08 1.04 -6.11
N VAL A 104 -2.81 -0.14 -6.66
CA VAL A 104 -1.47 -0.70 -6.83
C VAL A 104 -1.11 -0.64 -8.31
N ASP A 105 0.00 0.04 -8.63
CA ASP A 105 0.49 0.13 -10.00
C ASP A 105 1.17 -1.18 -10.46
N SER A 106 1.44 -1.29 -11.76
CA SER A 106 2.11 -2.46 -12.35
C SER A 106 3.56 -2.66 -11.88
N SER A 107 4.16 -1.67 -11.21
CA SER A 107 5.49 -1.74 -10.59
C SER A 107 5.45 -2.07 -9.08
N GLY A 108 4.26 -2.31 -8.53
CA GLY A 108 4.05 -2.64 -7.13
C GLY A 108 4.10 -1.43 -6.20
N TYR A 109 3.96 -0.20 -6.67
CA TYR A 109 3.79 0.94 -5.77
C TYR A 109 2.33 1.11 -5.38
N LEU A 110 2.09 1.39 -4.09
CA LEU A 110 0.78 1.78 -3.58
C LEU A 110 0.59 3.28 -3.71
N TRP A 111 -0.52 3.69 -4.30
CA TRP A 111 -0.87 5.09 -4.57
C TRP A 111 -2.21 5.45 -3.96
N ARG A 112 -2.36 6.72 -3.59
CA ARG A 112 -3.62 7.36 -3.28
C ARG A 112 -3.83 8.53 -4.24
N ILE A 113 -5.05 8.67 -4.76
CA ILE A 113 -5.47 9.82 -5.56
C ILE A 113 -6.70 10.47 -4.94
N ASP A 114 -6.70 11.79 -4.80
CA ASP A 114 -7.84 12.55 -4.30
C ASP A 114 -8.75 13.08 -5.42
N LYS A 115 -9.92 13.61 -5.06
CA LYS A 115 -10.87 14.26 -5.98
C LYS A 115 -10.34 15.45 -6.78
N ASN A 116 -9.18 16.01 -6.40
CA ASN A 116 -8.51 17.07 -7.13
C ASN A 116 -7.43 16.53 -8.09
N LEU A 117 -7.35 15.21 -8.22
CA LEU A 117 -6.36 14.48 -9.01
C LEU A 117 -4.93 14.64 -8.47
N ASN A 118 -4.77 14.89 -7.17
CA ASN A 118 -3.47 14.85 -6.52
C ASN A 118 -3.13 13.39 -6.23
N MET A 119 -2.07 12.89 -6.88
CA MET A 119 -1.54 11.56 -6.65
C MET A 119 -0.38 11.59 -5.65
N VAL A 120 -0.46 10.73 -4.65
CA VAL A 120 0.57 10.55 -3.62
C VAL A 120 0.97 9.08 -3.58
N ARG A 121 2.27 8.84 -3.66
CA ARG A 121 2.86 7.53 -3.44
C ARG A 121 2.98 7.27 -1.94
N LEU A 122 2.55 6.11 -1.47
CA LEU A 122 2.53 5.77 -0.04
C LEU A 122 3.78 4.98 0.43
N ASP A 123 4.77 4.79 -0.45
CA ASP A 123 6.07 4.15 -0.17
C ASP A 123 6.01 2.72 0.45
N TYR A 124 4.89 2.00 0.31
CA TYR A 124 4.72 0.61 0.77
C TYR A 124 5.13 -0.48 -0.23
N GLN A 125 6.04 -0.17 -1.15
CA GLN A 125 6.42 -1.09 -2.24
C GLN A 125 6.95 -2.43 -1.71
N GLU A 126 7.70 -2.42 -0.61
CA GLU A 126 8.28 -3.62 0.00
C GLU A 126 7.23 -4.67 0.41
N PHE A 127 5.99 -4.26 0.67
CA PHE A 127 4.87 -5.14 0.99
C PHE A 127 4.06 -5.56 -0.24
N MET A 128 3.97 -4.69 -1.23
CA MET A 128 3.18 -4.92 -2.45
C MET A 128 3.94 -5.77 -3.49
N THR A 129 5.25 -5.58 -3.66
CA THR A 129 6.05 -6.34 -4.64
C THR A 129 5.98 -7.85 -4.43
N PRO A 130 6.06 -8.40 -3.19
CA PRO A 130 5.85 -9.82 -2.95
C PRO A 130 4.44 -10.30 -3.33
N MET A 131 3.42 -9.44 -3.22
CA MET A 131 2.05 -9.77 -3.62
C MET A 131 1.83 -9.72 -5.13
N ALA A 132 2.63 -8.93 -5.86
CA ALA A 132 2.47 -8.69 -7.29
C ALA A 132 2.67 -9.94 -8.18
N ALA A 133 3.14 -11.06 -7.61
CA ALA A 133 3.20 -12.34 -8.29
C ALA A 133 1.82 -12.97 -8.53
N THR A 134 0.78 -12.52 -7.83
CA THR A 134 -0.61 -12.96 -7.98
C THR A 134 -1.55 -11.76 -8.11
N TYR A 135 -2.84 -12.01 -8.34
CA TYR A 135 -3.85 -10.95 -8.47
C TYR A 135 -4.00 -10.17 -7.16
N ILE A 136 -3.70 -8.87 -7.19
CA ILE A 136 -3.97 -7.96 -6.09
C ILE A 136 -5.39 -7.44 -6.22
N VAL A 137 -6.12 -7.45 -5.11
CA VAL A 137 -7.48 -6.93 -4.94
C VAL A 137 -7.42 -5.82 -3.90
N VAL A 138 -8.00 -4.68 -4.22
CA VAL A 138 -8.24 -3.55 -3.31
C VAL A 138 -9.75 -3.48 -3.07
N ASN A 139 -10.17 -3.39 -1.81
CA ASN A 139 -11.56 -3.17 -1.42
C ASN A 139 -11.63 -1.98 -0.47
N HIS A 140 -12.54 -1.04 -0.72
CA HIS A 140 -12.78 0.13 0.13
C HIS A 140 -13.97 -0.10 1.05
N ASP A 141 -13.79 0.15 2.35
CA ASP A 141 -14.90 0.27 3.30
C ASP A 141 -15.26 1.76 3.48
N PRO A 142 -16.40 2.23 2.94
CA PRO A 142 -16.78 3.63 3.04
C PRO A 142 -17.18 4.06 4.46
N SER A 143 -17.43 3.12 5.38
CA SER A 143 -17.87 3.44 6.75
C SER A 143 -16.71 3.87 7.64
N THR A 144 -15.55 3.23 7.50
CA THR A 144 -14.32 3.57 8.22
C THR A 144 -13.33 4.33 7.35
N ASN A 145 -13.56 4.37 6.03
CA ASN A 145 -12.64 4.89 5.02
C ASN A 145 -11.28 4.15 5.00
N ASP A 146 -11.34 2.84 5.28
CA ASP A 146 -10.18 1.96 5.20
C ASP A 146 -10.14 1.19 3.87
N PHE A 147 -8.95 0.73 3.50
CA PHE A 147 -8.74 -0.07 2.31
C PHE A 147 -8.12 -1.42 2.66
N TYR A 148 -8.80 -2.49 2.28
CA TYR A 148 -8.30 -3.85 2.38
C TYR A 148 -7.59 -4.22 1.08
N ILE A 149 -6.31 -4.57 1.17
CA ILE A 149 -5.44 -4.86 0.02
C ILE A 149 -4.91 -6.26 0.20
N GLY A 150 -5.24 -7.20 -0.70
CA GLY A 150 -4.80 -8.58 -0.55
C GLY A 150 -4.66 -9.32 -1.87
N ASN A 151 -4.13 -10.53 -1.79
CA ASN A 151 -3.92 -11.39 -2.96
C ASN A 151 -4.34 -12.85 -2.74
N GLY A 152 -5.15 -13.09 -1.70
CA GLY A 152 -5.60 -14.42 -1.27
C GLY A 152 -4.60 -15.19 -0.41
N VAL A 153 -3.36 -14.71 -0.28
CA VAL A 153 -2.31 -15.29 0.59
C VAL A 153 -1.93 -14.33 1.70
N LYS A 154 -1.85 -13.04 1.38
CA LYS A 154 -1.61 -11.95 2.32
C LYS A 154 -2.72 -10.92 2.20
N SER A 155 -2.96 -10.21 3.29
CA SER A 155 -3.87 -9.07 3.31
C SER A 155 -3.35 -7.98 4.23
N TYR A 156 -3.63 -6.75 3.82
CA TYR A 156 -3.22 -5.54 4.49
C TYR A 156 -4.43 -4.60 4.64
N LEU A 157 -4.53 -3.95 5.79
CA LEU A 157 -5.44 -2.85 6.06
C LEU A 157 -4.67 -1.53 5.95
N LEU A 158 -5.05 -0.68 5.01
CA LEU A 158 -4.59 0.69 4.92
C LEU A 158 -5.63 1.62 5.54
N SER A 159 -5.32 2.17 6.71
CA SER A 159 -6.14 3.16 7.41
C SER A 159 -5.51 4.56 7.36
N ASP A 160 -6.03 5.50 8.15
CA ASP A 160 -5.41 6.79 8.38
C ASP A 160 -4.10 6.71 9.19
N GLN A 161 -3.90 5.61 9.94
CA GLN A 161 -2.68 5.36 10.74
C GLN A 161 -1.55 4.71 9.93
N GLY A 162 -1.84 4.16 8.75
CA GLY A 162 -0.87 3.50 7.89
C GLY A 162 -1.31 2.12 7.43
N LEU A 163 -0.34 1.30 7.01
CA LEU A 163 -0.56 -0.04 6.49
C LEU A 163 -0.24 -1.09 7.56
N THR A 164 -1.17 -2.01 7.80
CA THR A 164 -1.05 -3.12 8.77
C THR A 164 -1.34 -4.45 8.08
N GLU A 165 -0.50 -5.47 8.26
CA GLU A 165 -0.82 -6.83 7.81
C GLU A 165 -1.88 -7.44 8.74
N ILE A 166 -2.93 -8.02 8.16
CA ILE A 166 -4.06 -8.61 8.90
C ILE A 166 -4.17 -10.11 8.62
N SER A 167 -4.70 -10.86 9.59
CA SER A 167 -4.90 -12.31 9.50
C SER A 167 -6.09 -12.72 8.64
N GLU A 168 -6.92 -11.77 8.20
CA GLU A 168 -8.09 -12.03 7.38
C GLU A 168 -7.85 -11.57 5.95
N SER A 169 -8.04 -12.46 4.97
CA SER A 169 -8.01 -12.07 3.56
C SER A 169 -9.40 -11.69 3.07
N VAL A 170 -9.65 -10.39 2.90
CA VAL A 170 -10.89 -9.88 2.30
C VAL A 170 -10.87 -10.11 0.79
N LEU A 171 -11.78 -10.97 0.31
CA LEU A 171 -11.90 -11.32 -1.11
C LEU A 171 -12.84 -10.36 -1.85
N SER A 172 -13.90 -9.91 -1.18
CA SER A 172 -14.90 -9.01 -1.75
C SER A 172 -15.72 -8.37 -0.63
N LEU A 173 -16.08 -7.10 -0.80
CA LEU A 173 -17.07 -6.40 0.02
C LEU A 173 -18.36 -6.19 -0.79
N ALA A 174 -19.50 -6.62 -0.25
CA ALA A 174 -20.82 -6.31 -0.80
C ALA A 174 -21.57 -5.37 0.14
N GLU A 175 -22.20 -4.31 -0.39
CA GLU A 175 -23.10 -3.46 0.39
C GLU A 175 -24.40 -4.22 0.74
N PRO A 176 -24.99 -4.05 1.93
CA PRO A 176 -24.55 -3.18 3.03
C PRO A 176 -23.71 -3.95 4.07
N TYR A 177 -22.42 -4.18 3.82
CA TYR A 177 -21.43 -4.73 4.77
C TYR A 177 -21.38 -6.26 4.93
N LEU A 178 -21.63 -7.02 3.86
CA LEU A 178 -21.28 -8.44 3.81
C LEU A 178 -19.93 -8.61 3.11
N GLY A 179 -18.87 -8.83 3.89
CA GLY A 179 -17.55 -9.19 3.37
C GLY A 179 -17.40 -10.70 3.26
N LEU A 180 -16.90 -11.18 2.13
CA LEU A 180 -16.34 -12.54 2.04
C LEU A 180 -14.89 -12.47 2.44
N TRP A 181 -14.55 -13.14 3.54
CA TRP A 181 -13.19 -13.22 4.06
C TRP A 181 -12.81 -14.66 4.35
N VAL A 182 -11.50 -14.90 4.42
CA VAL A 182 -10.91 -16.17 4.78
C VAL A 182 -9.92 -15.91 5.91
N ASP A 183 -10.00 -16.71 6.97
CA ASP A 183 -9.01 -16.73 8.04
C ASP A 183 -7.70 -17.32 7.51
N LEU A 184 -6.59 -16.64 7.72
CA LEU A 184 -5.25 -17.09 7.34
C LEU A 184 -4.57 -17.88 8.49
N ASP A 185 -5.27 -18.13 9.59
CA ASP A 185 -4.79 -18.87 10.77
C ASP A 185 -3.51 -18.25 11.39
N ASP A 186 -3.33 -16.93 11.29
CA ASP A 186 -2.21 -16.21 11.92
C ASP A 186 -2.66 -15.53 13.21
N SER A 187 -2.29 -16.10 14.36
CA SER A 187 -2.60 -15.53 15.67
C SER A 187 -1.49 -14.63 16.21
N GLU A 188 -0.38 -14.45 15.50
CA GLU A 188 0.75 -13.66 15.99
C GLU A 188 0.52 -12.16 15.82
N ALA A 189 0.72 -11.37 16.87
CA ALA A 189 0.95 -9.94 16.70
C ALA A 189 2.38 -9.72 16.23
N ARG A 190 2.60 -8.86 15.23
CA ARG A 190 3.93 -8.48 14.75
C ARG A 190 4.02 -6.97 14.58
N ILE A 191 5.04 -6.36 15.15
CA ILE A 191 5.37 -4.95 14.95
C ILE A 191 6.83 -4.84 14.55
N THR A 192 7.12 -4.03 13.54
CA THR A 192 8.50 -3.71 13.14
C THR A 192 8.63 -2.20 13.01
N THR A 193 9.65 -1.62 13.65
CA THR A 193 9.94 -0.19 13.50
C THR A 193 10.45 0.12 12.10
N ASP A 194 10.41 1.40 11.71
CA ASP A 194 11.20 1.84 10.55
C ASP A 194 12.72 1.78 10.84
N LEU A 195 13.52 2.09 9.83
CA LEU A 195 14.98 2.16 9.89
C LEU A 195 15.45 3.19 10.93
N ILE A 196 16.21 2.70 11.90
CA ILE A 196 16.88 3.49 12.93
C ILE A 196 18.38 3.53 12.58
N ASP A 197 18.89 4.72 12.25
CA ASP A 197 20.31 4.95 11.93
C ASP A 197 21.08 5.64 13.07
N MET A 198 20.38 6.10 14.11
CA MET A 198 20.93 6.83 15.27
C MET A 198 21.69 8.12 14.87
N GLY A 199 21.41 8.69 13.69
CA GLY A 199 21.96 9.95 13.21
C GLY A 199 23.42 9.90 12.74
N TYR A 200 24.04 8.73 12.56
CA TYR A 200 25.40 8.62 12.01
C TYR A 200 25.60 7.32 11.22
N ARG A 201 26.54 7.25 10.27
CA ARG A 201 26.74 6.06 9.40
C ARG A 201 27.82 5.07 9.86
N GLY A 202 28.34 5.21 11.07
CA GLY A 202 29.34 4.28 11.62
C GLY A 202 28.70 2.98 12.13
N PHE A 203 29.52 1.96 12.32
CA PHE A 203 29.07 0.69 12.90
C PHE A 203 28.63 0.89 14.36
N LYS A 204 27.48 0.30 14.68
CA LYS A 204 26.95 0.21 16.04
C LYS A 204 26.81 -1.27 16.38
N GLY A 205 27.12 -1.63 17.62
CA GLY A 205 26.74 -2.91 18.19
C GLY A 205 25.49 -2.74 19.02
N THR A 206 24.46 -3.53 18.78
CA THR A 206 23.32 -3.68 19.70
C THR A 206 23.66 -4.74 20.74
N GLU A 207 23.15 -4.59 21.97
CA GLU A 207 23.35 -5.59 23.01
C GLU A 207 22.03 -6.07 23.60
N VAL A 208 21.14 -5.13 23.93
CA VAL A 208 19.92 -5.41 24.70
C VAL A 208 18.76 -4.64 24.11
N ILE A 209 17.63 -5.33 23.97
CA ILE A 209 16.32 -4.73 23.74
C ILE A 209 15.54 -4.87 25.05
N GLU A 210 14.98 -3.74 25.51
CA GLU A 210 14.08 -3.68 26.65
C GLU A 210 12.67 -3.40 26.10
N ALA A 211 11.71 -4.27 26.40
CA ALA A 211 10.33 -4.15 25.96
C ALA A 211 9.40 -4.19 27.17
N GLY A 212 8.57 -3.17 27.32
CA GLY A 212 7.40 -3.19 28.20
C GLY A 212 6.20 -3.67 27.39
N PHE A 213 5.55 -4.72 27.85
CA PHE A 213 4.36 -5.26 27.20
C PHE A 213 3.38 -5.79 28.25
N ALA A 214 2.12 -5.80 27.87
CA ALA A 214 1.03 -6.48 28.57
C ALA A 214 0.38 -7.49 27.62
N GLY A 215 -0.19 -8.55 28.20
CA GLY A 215 -0.83 -9.62 27.44
C GLY A 215 -0.47 -11.02 27.92
N GLY A 216 -1.20 -12.01 27.41
CA GLY A 216 -0.86 -13.42 27.60
C GLY A 216 0.12 -13.91 26.53
N GLY A 217 0.92 -14.92 26.87
CA GLY A 217 1.75 -15.65 25.92
C GLY A 217 3.21 -15.22 25.85
N THR A 218 3.92 -15.75 24.86
CA THR A 218 5.35 -15.52 24.67
C THR A 218 5.56 -14.30 23.77
N VAL A 219 6.42 -13.40 24.21
CA VAL A 219 6.86 -12.23 23.42
C VAL A 219 8.32 -12.43 23.04
N GLU A 220 8.63 -12.24 21.77
CA GLU A 220 9.97 -12.37 21.23
C GLU A 220 10.35 -11.11 20.46
N VAL A 221 11.65 -10.82 20.42
CA VAL A 221 12.20 -9.72 19.62
C VAL A 221 13.30 -10.20 18.69
N ALA A 222 13.41 -9.52 17.55
CA ALA A 222 14.48 -9.69 16.58
C ALA A 222 14.99 -8.31 16.11
N LEU A 223 16.19 -8.29 15.55
CA LEU A 223 16.75 -7.11 14.91
C LEU A 223 16.93 -7.39 13.43
N ASP A 224 16.35 -6.54 12.59
CA ASP A 224 16.77 -6.41 11.21
C ASP A 224 17.96 -5.46 11.16
N TRP A 225 18.99 -5.79 10.41
CA TRP A 225 20.22 -5.01 10.34
C TRP A 225 20.86 -5.10 8.96
N ARG A 226 21.65 -4.09 8.62
CA ARG A 226 22.52 -4.09 7.44
C ARG A 226 23.81 -3.32 7.68
N MET A 227 24.84 -3.61 6.88
CA MET A 227 26.15 -2.96 6.98
C MET A 227 26.30 -1.76 6.03
N LYS A 228 25.51 -1.73 4.96
CA LYS A 228 25.46 -0.63 4.00
C LYS A 228 24.02 -0.28 3.68
N SER A 229 23.78 0.96 3.28
CA SER A 229 22.44 1.48 3.00
C SER A 229 21.78 0.87 1.75
N ASP A 230 22.57 0.24 0.89
CA ASP A 230 22.13 -0.46 -0.33
C ASP A 230 21.99 -1.98 -0.14
N ASP A 231 22.47 -2.51 0.99
CA ASP A 231 22.31 -3.94 1.29
C ASP A 231 20.87 -4.25 1.71
N ALA A 232 20.43 -5.48 1.41
CA ALA A 232 19.21 -6.05 1.98
C ALA A 232 19.35 -6.21 3.50
N LEU A 233 18.26 -6.01 4.23
CA LEU A 233 18.21 -6.26 5.67
C LEU A 233 18.33 -7.76 5.96
N SER A 234 19.14 -8.09 6.96
CA SER A 234 19.25 -9.43 7.55
C SER A 234 18.58 -9.44 8.92
N ARG A 235 17.83 -10.49 9.26
CA ARG A 235 17.15 -10.63 10.56
C ARG A 235 17.96 -11.54 11.50
N THR A 236 18.09 -11.15 12.76
CA THR A 236 18.61 -12.05 13.82
C THR A 236 17.57 -13.12 14.16
N ASN A 237 17.97 -14.19 14.83
CA ASN A 237 16.99 -15.10 15.44
C ASN A 237 16.07 -14.33 16.40
N TRP A 238 14.83 -14.81 16.51
CA TRP A 238 13.90 -14.39 17.55
C TRP A 238 14.42 -14.83 18.91
N VAL A 239 14.33 -13.93 19.89
CA VAL A 239 14.74 -14.16 21.27
C VAL A 239 13.61 -13.75 22.18
N GLU A 240 13.19 -14.67 23.04
CA GLU A 240 12.16 -14.45 24.05
C GLU A 240 12.57 -13.33 25.02
N VAL A 241 11.61 -12.45 25.30
CA VAL A 241 11.71 -11.40 26.30
C VAL A 241 11.43 -12.02 27.66
N ASN A 242 12.39 -11.92 28.59
CA ASN A 242 12.23 -12.50 29.92
C ASN A 242 11.26 -11.69 30.81
N ASP A 243 11.00 -12.18 32.02
CA ASP A 243 10.12 -11.53 33.02
C ASP A 243 10.54 -10.11 33.43
N GLN A 244 11.77 -9.69 33.10
CA GLN A 244 12.26 -8.33 33.34
C GLN A 244 12.08 -7.41 32.13
N GLY A 245 11.44 -7.88 31.06
CA GLY A 245 11.28 -7.14 29.82
C GLY A 245 12.57 -7.07 29.00
N ILE A 246 13.51 -8.01 29.17
CA ILE A 246 14.84 -7.96 28.56
C ILE A 246 15.05 -9.11 27.58
N ALA A 247 15.55 -8.78 26.39
CA ALA A 247 16.06 -9.73 25.40
C ALA A 247 17.45 -9.31 24.90
N THR A 248 18.33 -10.28 24.67
CA THR A 248 19.74 -10.04 24.31
C THR A 248 20.01 -10.42 22.86
N ASN A 249 19.97 -9.45 21.95
CA ASN A 249 20.28 -9.63 20.53
C ASN A 249 21.54 -8.84 20.17
N LYS A 250 22.66 -9.56 20.08
CA LYS A 250 23.97 -8.97 19.76
C LYS A 250 24.21 -9.01 18.27
N VAL A 251 24.17 -7.85 17.64
CA VAL A 251 24.51 -7.70 16.22
C VAL A 251 25.18 -6.36 15.96
N SER A 252 26.01 -6.29 14.92
CA SER A 252 26.62 -5.03 14.47
C SER A 252 26.06 -4.63 13.11
N GLY A 253 25.80 -3.34 12.93
CA GLY A 253 25.19 -2.81 11.72
C GLY A 253 25.31 -1.29 11.66
N THR A 254 24.99 -0.71 10.51
CA THR A 254 24.85 0.74 10.35
C THR A 254 23.41 1.19 10.55
N GLU A 255 22.43 0.34 10.24
CA GLU A 255 21.00 0.65 10.34
C GLU A 255 20.26 -0.57 10.87
N PHE A 256 19.19 -0.33 11.63
CA PHE A 256 18.45 -1.36 12.33
C PHE A 256 16.93 -1.16 12.21
N ARG A 257 16.16 -2.24 12.22
CA ARG A 257 14.74 -2.22 12.61
C ARG A 257 14.55 -3.14 13.82
N VAL A 258 13.76 -2.71 14.79
CA VAL A 258 13.37 -3.57 15.92
C VAL A 258 12.08 -4.26 15.54
N ALA A 259 12.10 -5.59 15.49
CA ALA A 259 10.92 -6.42 15.28
C ALA A 259 10.53 -7.05 16.62
N ILE A 260 9.23 -7.02 16.94
CA ILE A 260 8.64 -7.67 18.10
C ILE A 260 7.46 -8.51 17.63
N ARG A 261 7.31 -9.69 18.23
CA ARG A 261 6.12 -10.53 18.01
C ARG A 261 5.59 -11.10 19.31
N GLY A 262 4.27 -11.24 19.38
CA GLY A 262 3.56 -11.95 20.44
C GLY A 262 2.82 -13.14 19.87
N SER A 263 2.67 -14.21 20.63
CA SER A 263 1.97 -15.44 20.21
C SER A 263 0.46 -15.28 20.00
N ASP A 264 -0.13 -14.22 20.55
CA ASP A 264 -1.56 -13.93 20.50
C ASP A 264 -1.79 -12.42 20.33
N TYR A 265 -2.34 -12.00 19.21
CA TYR A 265 -2.62 -10.59 18.93
C TYR A 265 -3.76 -10.01 19.76
N THR A 266 -4.67 -10.84 20.27
CA THR A 266 -5.90 -10.36 20.93
C THR A 266 -5.64 -9.71 22.29
N SER A 267 -4.53 -10.07 22.94
CA SER A 267 -4.13 -9.54 24.24
C SER A 267 -2.80 -8.78 24.20
N PHE A 268 -2.21 -8.57 23.02
CA PHE A 268 -0.88 -7.99 22.88
C PHE A 268 -0.90 -6.47 22.93
N GLU A 269 -0.29 -5.90 23.97
CA GLU A 269 -0.12 -4.46 24.16
C GLU A 269 1.37 -4.15 24.40
N ILE A 270 1.90 -3.11 23.75
CA ILE A 270 3.28 -2.63 23.96
C ILE A 270 3.24 -1.25 24.59
N ASP A 271 3.90 -1.14 25.75
CA ASP A 271 4.08 0.14 26.43
C ASP A 271 5.28 0.91 25.85
N TYR A 272 6.41 0.22 25.68
CA TYR A 272 7.64 0.83 25.20
C TYR A 272 8.61 -0.19 24.61
N LEU A 273 9.50 0.30 23.73
CA LEU A 273 10.68 -0.40 23.23
C LEU A 273 11.91 0.49 23.42
N LYS A 274 12.97 -0.04 24.03
CA LYS A 274 14.27 0.64 24.15
C LYS A 274 15.37 -0.25 23.59
N LEU A 275 16.08 0.28 22.60
CA LEU A 275 17.28 -0.34 22.05
C LEU A 275 18.53 0.20 22.73
N ARG A 276 19.31 -0.67 23.38
CA ARG A 276 20.63 -0.32 23.91
C ARG A 276 21.70 -0.69 22.89
N TYR A 277 22.48 0.31 22.51
CA TYR A 277 23.56 0.17 21.55
C TYR A 277 24.87 0.78 22.08
N LYS A 278 25.97 0.31 21.52
CA LYS A 278 27.32 0.81 21.71
C LYS A 278 27.90 1.20 20.36
N MET A 279 28.52 2.37 20.31
CA MET A 279 29.26 2.77 19.12
C MET A 279 30.56 1.97 19.04
N SER A 280 30.70 1.17 17.98
CA SER A 280 31.92 0.40 17.74
C SER A 280 32.90 1.15 16.82
N ASP A 281 32.38 2.02 15.94
CA ASP A 281 33.17 2.88 15.07
C ASP A 281 33.03 4.36 15.46
N ILE A 282 34.12 4.93 16.00
CA ILE A 282 34.21 6.34 16.41
C ILE A 282 35.02 7.21 15.44
N ARG A 283 35.42 6.69 14.27
CA ARG A 283 36.33 7.40 13.35
C ARG A 283 35.76 8.71 12.81
N SER A 284 34.43 8.83 12.73
CA SER A 284 33.74 10.02 12.23
C SER A 284 33.47 11.08 13.30
N ILE A 285 33.69 10.77 14.59
CA ILE A 285 33.40 11.68 15.70
C ILE A 285 34.68 12.45 16.06
N ARG A 286 34.67 13.77 15.87
CA ARG A 286 35.76 14.66 16.29
C ARG A 286 35.38 15.38 17.58
N GLY A 287 36.17 15.23 18.65
CA GLY A 287 35.98 15.94 19.93
C GLY A 287 35.83 15.03 21.15
N ILE A 288 35.63 15.63 22.33
CA ILE A 288 35.36 14.90 23.58
C ILE A 288 33.94 14.34 23.51
N TYR A 289 33.81 13.04 23.72
CA TYR A 289 32.52 12.33 23.72
C TYR A 289 31.67 12.78 24.91
N ALA A 290 30.76 13.73 24.68
CA ALA A 290 29.60 13.90 25.54
C ALA A 290 28.49 12.99 24.99
N PRO A 291 27.95 12.02 25.75
CA PRO A 291 26.77 11.30 25.31
C PRO A 291 25.67 12.31 25.00
N PRO A 292 24.88 12.12 23.92
CA PRO A 292 23.77 13.01 23.61
C PRO A 292 22.86 13.13 24.84
N PRO A 293 22.33 14.33 25.13
CA PRO A 293 21.44 14.52 26.28
C PRO A 293 20.31 13.50 26.22
N ARG A 294 20.10 12.77 27.32
CA ARG A 294 19.03 11.78 27.43
C ARG A 294 17.68 12.50 27.31
N GLY A 295 16.93 12.27 26.24
CA GLY A 295 15.52 12.66 26.13
C GLY A 295 15.17 13.64 25.00
N GLN A 296 15.45 13.27 23.76
CA GLN A 296 14.69 13.76 22.59
C GLN A 296 14.20 12.57 21.80
#